data_AF-A0AAU9JIL3-F1
#
_entry.id   AF-A0AAU9JIL3-F1
#
_cell.length_a   1.000
_cell.length_b   1.000
_cell.length_c   1.000
_cell.angle_alpha   90.00
_cell.angle_beta   90.00
_cell.angle_gamma   90.00
#
_symmetry.space_group_name_H-M   'P 1'
#
loop_
_entity.id
_entity.type
_entity.pdbx_description
1 polymer ?
#
loop_
_entity_poly.entity_id
_entity_poly.type
_entity_poly.pdbx_seq_one_letter_code
_entity_poly.pdbx_strand_id
1 'polypeptide(L)'
;MAEKLPPRILVEPNPDHYLNQDRETIRELRERIEQMKDENYNLRTKIKELEEEKFSITHHLQKELEDKTEETIALSSEIAKIEENSKKEREFLLKEHKEQLNYIQKARAAEEDNYKFQIQELQSELKNIKEFKEAKQFIDEELETLRREKDDLYRKLTLQQNTIEQHYRKEEEKLRSRHQEEIRQLEIDALNRARNLLSKEEQDVHNENMSLAADMNMQRKEVEEIKREKKKTLEENKQLKRELELVQNQMEECAAKQSEMQKTIKALKEKIKVLENTLTQITNETEKEKEMMVFDFNQQIQERDSELLNLRQQVKLRSKELKSLKALAQMILDQRSDVEQFFLESLEQIKEEVQKRMTAEGKLRKLPQIGNKTKAYSEKVELSDLDWEDRERVLRLLFAKMNAGVPPQNWRGD
;
A
#
# COMPACT_ATOMS: atom_id res chain seq x y z
N MET A 1 41.27 -118.47 -25.08
CA MET A 1 41.25 -119.91 -24.75
C MET A 1 39.85 -120.40 -24.95
N ALA A 2 39.71 -121.46 -25.74
CA ALA A 2 38.46 -122.11 -26.07
C ALA A 2 37.99 -122.94 -24.87
N GLU A 3 36.78 -122.70 -24.38
CA GLU A 3 36.06 -123.64 -23.52
C GLU A 3 34.66 -123.91 -24.05
N LYS A 4 34.62 -124.99 -24.83
CA LYS A 4 33.61 -126.05 -24.91
C LYS A 4 32.18 -125.70 -24.44
N LEU A 5 31.31 -125.54 -25.43
CA LEU A 5 29.86 -125.71 -25.33
C LEU A 5 29.50 -127.17 -24.98
N PRO A 6 28.62 -127.43 -23.97
CA PRO A 6 27.93 -128.69 -23.79
C PRO A 6 26.61 -128.73 -24.62
N PRO A 7 26.02 -129.92 -24.81
CA PRO A 7 25.10 -130.20 -25.90
C PRO A 7 23.69 -129.64 -25.67
N ARG A 8 23.12 -129.11 -26.77
CA ARG A 8 21.70 -128.75 -26.94
C ARG A 8 20.80 -129.91 -26.50
N ILE A 9 20.18 -129.76 -25.33
CA ILE A 9 18.93 -130.45 -25.03
C ILE A 9 17.84 -129.58 -25.66
N LEU A 10 17.28 -130.07 -26.78
CA LEU A 10 16.02 -129.59 -27.32
C LEU A 10 14.93 -129.94 -26.31
N VAL A 11 14.76 -129.10 -25.30
CA VAL A 11 13.47 -128.96 -24.64
C VAL A 11 12.64 -128.14 -25.61
N GLU A 12 11.60 -128.76 -26.16
CA GLU A 12 10.60 -128.05 -26.96
C GLU A 12 10.24 -126.75 -26.25
N PRO A 13 10.29 -125.59 -26.94
CA PRO A 13 9.96 -124.33 -26.30
C PRO A 13 8.49 -124.41 -25.91
N ASN A 14 8.22 -124.58 -24.62
CA ASN A 14 6.87 -124.53 -24.12
C ASN A 14 6.34 -123.12 -24.41
N PRO A 15 5.38 -122.95 -25.34
CA PRO A 15 4.89 -121.62 -25.72
C PRO A 15 4.31 -120.88 -24.51
N ASP A 16 3.87 -121.64 -23.50
CA ASP A 16 3.25 -121.13 -22.28
C ASP A 16 4.22 -120.48 -21.28
N HIS A 17 5.53 -120.80 -21.29
CA HIS A 17 6.48 -120.19 -20.34
C HIS A 17 6.83 -118.75 -20.73
N TYR A 18 7.07 -118.50 -22.01
CA TYR A 18 7.27 -117.15 -22.53
C TYR A 18 5.96 -116.35 -22.48
N LEU A 19 4.81 -116.99 -22.77
CA LEU A 19 3.50 -116.34 -22.60
C LEU A 19 3.20 -115.96 -21.14
N ASN A 20 3.55 -116.79 -20.17
CA ASN A 20 3.34 -116.49 -18.76
C ASN A 20 4.30 -115.42 -18.26
N GLN A 21 5.57 -115.44 -18.66
CA GLN A 21 6.53 -114.39 -18.30
C GLN A 21 6.18 -113.03 -18.95
N ASP A 22 5.69 -113.05 -20.19
CA ASP A 22 5.14 -111.88 -20.85
C ASP A 22 3.83 -111.41 -20.19
N ARG A 23 2.97 -112.32 -19.72
CA ARG A 23 1.76 -111.97 -18.95
C ARG A 23 2.09 -111.35 -17.59
N GLU A 24 3.09 -111.87 -16.89
CA GLU A 24 3.56 -111.36 -15.60
C GLU A 24 4.16 -109.94 -15.77
N THR A 25 5.02 -109.74 -16.76
CA THR A 25 5.61 -108.42 -17.06
C THR A 25 4.56 -107.43 -17.56
N ILE A 26 3.58 -107.86 -18.37
CA ILE A 26 2.43 -107.02 -18.76
C ILE A 26 1.59 -106.66 -17.52
N ARG A 27 1.43 -107.55 -16.53
CA ARG A 27 0.72 -107.26 -15.28
C ARG A 27 1.45 -106.21 -14.46
N GLU A 28 2.76 -106.37 -14.27
CA GLU A 28 3.60 -105.42 -13.52
C GLU A 28 3.64 -104.04 -14.20
N LEU A 29 3.76 -104.01 -15.53
CA LEU A 29 3.68 -102.77 -16.31
C LEU A 29 2.30 -102.12 -16.20
N ARG A 30 1.22 -102.91 -16.18
CA ARG A 30 -0.14 -102.39 -15.96
C ARG A 30 -0.31 -101.80 -14.56
N GLU A 31 0.15 -102.49 -13.52
CA GLU A 31 0.14 -101.95 -12.15
C GLU A 31 0.97 -100.67 -12.05
N ARG A 32 2.13 -100.62 -12.69
CA ARG A 32 2.96 -99.40 -12.71
C ARG A 32 2.29 -98.25 -13.47
N ILE A 33 1.65 -98.54 -14.60
CA ILE A 33 0.88 -97.54 -15.36
C ILE A 33 -0.29 -97.03 -14.50
N GLU A 34 -0.96 -97.91 -13.75
CA GLU A 34 -2.09 -97.49 -12.91
C GLU A 34 -1.63 -96.69 -11.69
N GLN A 35 -0.55 -97.09 -11.03
CA GLN A 35 0.10 -96.27 -9.99
C GLN A 35 0.51 -94.90 -10.52
N MET A 36 1.13 -94.84 -11.71
CA MET A 36 1.52 -93.56 -12.30
C MET A 36 0.31 -92.71 -12.70
N LYS A 37 -0.81 -93.31 -13.09
CA LYS A 37 -2.07 -92.58 -13.33
C LYS A 37 -2.64 -92.02 -12.04
N ASP A 38 -2.68 -92.81 -10.96
CA ASP A 38 -3.18 -92.39 -9.67
C ASP A 38 -2.31 -91.26 -9.09
N GLU A 39 -0.98 -91.39 -9.19
CA GLU A 39 -0.06 -90.31 -8.85
C GLU A 39 -0.28 -89.06 -9.71
N ASN A 40 -0.47 -89.21 -11.04
CA ASN A 40 -0.79 -88.07 -11.90
C ASN A 40 -2.11 -87.40 -11.52
N TYR A 41 -3.13 -88.21 -11.19
CA TYR A 41 -4.43 -87.73 -10.77
C TYR A 41 -4.31 -86.95 -9.46
N ASN A 42 -3.62 -87.51 -8.46
CA ASN A 42 -3.38 -86.86 -7.17
C ASN A 42 -2.55 -85.57 -7.30
N LEU A 43 -1.54 -85.55 -8.16
CA LEU A 43 -0.76 -84.34 -8.43
C LEU A 43 -1.61 -83.27 -9.11
N ARG A 44 -2.48 -83.65 -10.05
CA ARG A 44 -3.39 -82.72 -10.73
C ARG A 44 -4.43 -82.13 -9.79
N THR A 45 -5.00 -82.93 -8.88
CA THR A 45 -5.91 -82.41 -7.84
C THR A 45 -5.18 -81.49 -6.88
N LYS A 46 -3.98 -81.87 -6.41
CA LYS A 46 -3.15 -81.01 -5.55
C LYS A 46 -2.81 -79.67 -6.22
N ILE A 47 -2.45 -79.68 -7.49
CA ILE A 47 -2.17 -78.44 -8.26
C ILE A 47 -3.43 -77.58 -8.32
N LYS A 48 -4.59 -78.17 -8.59
CA LYS A 48 -5.87 -77.45 -8.62
C LYS A 48 -6.21 -76.79 -7.29
N GLU A 49 -6.10 -77.53 -6.19
CA GLU A 49 -6.34 -77.03 -4.83
C GLU A 49 -5.39 -75.85 -4.51
N LEU A 50 -4.10 -76.00 -4.84
CA LEU A 50 -3.11 -74.92 -4.65
C LEU A 50 -3.38 -73.71 -5.54
N GLU A 51 -3.87 -73.91 -6.77
CA GLU A 51 -4.27 -72.83 -7.67
C GLU A 51 -5.50 -72.07 -7.14
N GLU A 52 -6.48 -72.78 -6.60
CA GLU A 52 -7.68 -72.20 -5.97
C GLU A 52 -7.34 -71.43 -4.68
N GLU A 53 -6.50 -72.01 -3.80
CA GLU A 53 -6.01 -71.33 -2.60
C GLU A 53 -5.20 -70.09 -2.96
N LYS A 54 -4.27 -70.21 -3.92
CA LYS A 54 -3.48 -69.09 -4.42
C LYS A 54 -4.39 -68.00 -4.99
N PHE A 55 -5.39 -68.37 -5.79
CA PHE A 55 -6.35 -67.44 -6.36
C PHE A 55 -7.11 -66.70 -5.25
N SER A 56 -7.61 -67.43 -4.24
CA SER A 56 -8.32 -66.85 -3.09
C SER A 56 -7.45 -65.85 -2.33
N ILE A 57 -6.21 -66.22 -2.03
CA ILE A 57 -5.25 -65.33 -1.34
C ILE A 57 -4.95 -64.10 -2.20
N THR A 58 -4.66 -64.28 -3.49
CA THR A 58 -4.39 -63.14 -4.38
C THR A 58 -5.58 -62.21 -4.48
N HIS A 59 -6.80 -62.73 -4.58
CA HIS A 59 -8.01 -61.93 -4.66
C HIS A 59 -8.24 -61.14 -3.37
N HIS A 60 -8.04 -61.76 -2.20
CA HIS A 60 -8.17 -61.07 -0.92
C HIS A 60 -7.16 -59.93 -0.78
N LEU A 61 -5.88 -60.17 -1.11
CA LEU A 61 -4.84 -59.15 -1.08
C LEU A 61 -5.11 -58.03 -2.09
N GLN A 62 -5.64 -58.35 -3.27
CA GLN A 62 -5.98 -57.35 -4.29
C GLN A 62 -7.12 -56.45 -3.81
N LYS A 63 -8.15 -57.04 -3.20
CA LYS A 63 -9.26 -56.30 -2.62
C LYS A 63 -8.82 -55.42 -1.45
N GLU A 64 -8.00 -55.94 -0.54
CA GLU A 64 -7.47 -55.15 0.57
C GLU A 64 -6.59 -54.00 0.06
N LEU A 65 -5.80 -54.23 -1.00
CA LEU A 65 -5.02 -53.19 -1.65
C LEU A 65 -5.93 -52.12 -2.27
N GLU A 66 -7.00 -52.52 -2.96
CA GLU A 66 -8.01 -51.60 -3.51
C GLU A 66 -8.65 -50.75 -2.41
N ASP A 67 -9.18 -51.38 -1.35
CA ASP A 67 -9.81 -50.70 -0.22
C ASP A 67 -8.84 -49.69 0.43
N LYS A 68 -7.56 -50.07 0.62
CA LYS A 68 -6.53 -49.17 1.15
C LYS A 68 -6.15 -48.06 0.19
N THR A 69 -6.14 -48.30 -1.11
CA THR A 69 -5.90 -47.24 -2.10
C THR A 69 -7.04 -46.23 -2.12
N GLU A 70 -8.29 -46.68 -2.02
CA GLU A 70 -9.46 -45.80 -1.92
C GLU A 70 -9.43 -44.95 -0.64
N GLU A 71 -9.12 -45.57 0.51
CA GLU A 71 -8.94 -44.87 1.79
C GLU A 71 -7.83 -43.81 1.70
N THR A 72 -6.71 -44.15 1.06
CA THR A 72 -5.58 -43.22 0.86
C THR A 72 -5.97 -42.04 -0.03
N ILE A 73 -6.72 -42.28 -1.11
CA ILE A 73 -7.21 -41.24 -2.00
C ILE A 73 -8.19 -40.31 -1.25
N ALA A 74 -9.12 -40.88 -0.48
CA ALA A 74 -10.06 -40.11 0.33
C ALA A 74 -9.35 -39.21 1.36
N LEU A 75 -8.41 -39.77 2.12
CA LEU A 75 -7.62 -39.02 3.10
C LEU A 75 -6.77 -37.93 2.42
N SER A 76 -6.16 -38.22 1.27
CA SER A 76 -5.38 -37.22 0.52
C SER A 76 -6.24 -36.04 0.03
N SER A 77 -7.49 -36.31 -0.38
CA SER A 77 -8.46 -35.31 -0.79
C SER A 77 -8.94 -34.45 0.39
N GLU A 78 -9.11 -35.06 1.56
CA GLU A 78 -9.47 -34.35 2.79
C GLU A 78 -8.32 -33.45 3.28
N ILE A 79 -7.08 -33.93 3.26
CA ILE A 79 -5.88 -33.13 3.56
C ILE A 79 -5.81 -31.92 2.63
N ALA A 80 -5.97 -32.12 1.32
CA ALA A 80 -5.92 -31.03 0.35
C ALA A 80 -6.99 -29.96 0.61
N LYS A 81 -8.21 -30.36 1.00
CA LYS A 81 -9.28 -29.42 1.36
C LYS A 81 -8.96 -28.63 2.64
N ILE A 82 -8.43 -29.30 3.66
CA ILE A 82 -8.03 -28.66 4.91
C ILE A 82 -6.89 -27.66 4.67
N GLU A 83 -5.90 -28.02 3.85
CA GLU A 83 -4.80 -27.13 3.46
C GLU A 83 -5.31 -25.91 2.69
N GLU A 84 -6.23 -26.10 1.73
CA GLU A 84 -6.82 -24.99 0.98
C GLU A 84 -7.61 -24.03 1.89
N ASN A 85 -8.42 -24.57 2.81
CA ASN A 85 -9.18 -23.76 3.76
C ASN A 85 -8.26 -23.01 4.73
N SER A 86 -7.25 -23.69 5.27
CA SER A 86 -6.24 -23.07 6.15
C SER A 86 -5.47 -21.96 5.42
N LYS A 87 -5.18 -22.14 4.12
CA LYS A 87 -4.55 -21.11 3.30
C LYS A 87 -5.47 -19.90 3.12
N LYS A 88 -6.75 -20.11 2.83
CA LYS A 88 -7.75 -19.03 2.69
C LYS A 88 -7.94 -18.26 4.00
N GLU A 89 -8.06 -18.94 5.13
CA GLU A 89 -8.16 -18.31 6.45
C GLU A 89 -6.91 -17.49 6.78
N ARG A 90 -5.72 -18.05 6.51
CA ARG A 90 -4.46 -17.33 6.71
C ARG A 90 -4.38 -16.09 5.82
N GLU A 91 -4.78 -16.18 4.55
CA GLU A 91 -4.80 -15.03 3.63
C GLU A 91 -5.81 -13.96 4.07
N PHE A 92 -6.98 -14.37 4.57
CA PHE A 92 -7.99 -13.47 5.11
C PHE A 92 -7.49 -12.73 6.35
N LEU A 93 -6.96 -13.44 7.36
CA LEU A 93 -6.40 -12.85 8.57
C LEU A 93 -5.23 -11.90 8.24
N LEU A 94 -4.38 -12.28 7.29
CA LEU A 94 -3.24 -11.46 6.88
C LEU A 94 -3.70 -10.18 6.17
N LYS A 95 -4.82 -10.22 5.43
CA LYS A 95 -5.45 -9.04 4.85
C LYS A 95 -6.05 -8.13 5.93
N GLU A 96 -6.80 -8.70 6.88
CA GLU A 96 -7.42 -7.95 7.97
C GLU A 96 -6.38 -7.26 8.86
N HIS A 97 -5.33 -7.98 9.25
CA HIS A 97 -4.23 -7.39 10.02
C HIS A 97 -3.47 -6.31 9.23
N LYS A 98 -3.29 -6.45 7.91
CA LYS A 98 -2.71 -5.40 7.07
C LYS A 98 -3.59 -4.14 7.04
N GLU A 99 -4.91 -4.31 6.95
CA GLU A 99 -5.85 -3.19 6.96
C GLU A 99 -5.85 -2.47 8.32
N GLN A 100 -5.87 -3.21 9.42
CA GLN A 100 -5.74 -2.67 10.78
C GLN A 100 -4.40 -1.94 10.98
N LEU A 101 -3.28 -2.53 10.53
CA LEU A 101 -1.96 -1.91 10.61
C LEU A 101 -1.93 -0.59 9.84
N ASN A 102 -2.47 -0.57 8.62
CA ASN A 102 -2.55 0.64 7.79
C ASN A 102 -3.42 1.72 8.45
N TYR A 103 -4.53 1.33 9.09
CA TYR A 103 -5.38 2.27 9.82
C TYR A 103 -4.64 2.90 11.00
N ILE A 104 -3.98 2.07 11.83
CA ILE A 104 -3.19 2.55 12.97
C ILE A 104 -2.03 3.44 12.52
N GLN A 105 -1.34 3.08 11.42
CA GLN A 105 -0.26 3.89 10.86
C GLN A 105 -0.77 5.26 10.37
N LYS A 106 -1.92 5.30 9.68
CA LYS A 106 -2.53 6.57 9.25
C LYS A 106 -2.97 7.43 10.43
N ALA A 107 -3.58 6.82 11.45
CA ALA A 107 -3.98 7.53 12.67
C ALA A 107 -2.76 8.12 13.40
N ARG A 108 -1.68 7.34 13.57
CA ARG A 108 -0.43 7.82 14.17
C ARG A 108 0.22 8.93 13.35
N ALA A 109 0.26 8.82 12.03
CA ALA A 109 0.81 9.86 11.17
C ALA A 109 0.04 11.19 11.32
N ALA A 110 -1.30 11.12 11.39
CA ALA A 110 -2.13 12.31 11.62
C ALA A 110 -1.88 12.95 13.01
N GLU A 111 -1.70 12.12 14.05
CA GLU A 111 -1.32 12.62 15.38
C GLU A 111 0.07 13.26 15.38
N GLU A 112 1.06 12.63 14.73
CA GLU A 112 2.41 13.19 14.58
C GLU A 112 2.39 14.55 13.86
N ASP A 113 1.59 14.68 12.81
CA ASP A 113 1.47 15.94 12.07
C ASP A 113 0.77 17.03 12.91
N ASN A 114 -0.23 16.67 13.72
CA ASN A 114 -0.83 17.59 14.68
C ASN A 114 0.18 18.05 15.73
N TYR A 115 0.96 17.14 16.30
CA TYR A 115 2.01 17.51 17.26
C TYR A 115 3.11 18.37 16.62
N LYS A 116 3.51 18.10 15.37
CA LYS A 116 4.45 18.95 14.64
C LYS A 116 3.90 20.36 14.44
N PHE A 117 2.62 20.49 14.07
CA PHE A 117 1.96 21.78 13.92
C PHE A 117 1.95 22.57 15.24
N GLN A 118 1.55 21.93 16.35
CA GLN A 118 1.56 22.55 17.67
C GLN A 118 2.98 22.97 18.11
N ILE A 119 3.99 22.14 17.83
CA ILE A 119 5.38 22.49 18.12
C ILE A 119 5.83 23.71 17.31
N GLN A 120 5.46 23.81 16.03
CA GLN A 120 5.78 24.97 15.20
C GLN A 120 5.09 26.24 15.70
N GLU A 121 3.82 26.15 16.10
CA GLU A 121 3.07 27.26 16.67
C GLU A 121 3.74 27.76 17.96
N LEU A 122 4.03 26.85 18.91
CA LEU A 122 4.74 27.19 20.15
C LEU A 122 6.15 27.75 19.91
N GLN A 123 6.87 27.25 18.90
CA GLN A 123 8.17 27.80 18.51
C GLN A 123 8.04 29.24 17.98
N SER A 124 6.99 29.52 17.20
CA SER A 124 6.71 30.86 16.69
C SER A 124 6.34 31.83 17.81
N GLU A 125 5.52 31.41 18.76
CA GLU A 125 5.17 32.19 19.95
C GLU A 125 6.40 32.48 20.82
N LEU A 126 7.24 31.47 21.05
CA LEU A 126 8.46 31.63 21.85
C LEU A 126 9.43 32.61 21.17
N LYS A 127 9.54 32.58 19.84
CA LYS A 127 10.31 33.57 19.07
C LYS A 127 9.73 34.97 19.26
N ASN A 128 8.42 35.15 19.11
CA ASN A 128 7.77 36.45 19.31
C ASN A 128 7.98 36.99 20.73
N ILE A 129 7.90 36.12 21.75
CA ILE A 129 8.14 36.50 23.15
C ILE A 129 9.59 36.92 23.36
N LYS A 130 10.56 36.25 22.72
CA LYS A 130 11.97 36.65 22.79
C LYS A 130 12.19 38.02 22.17
N GLU A 131 11.69 38.26 20.96
CA GLU A 131 11.78 39.55 20.27
C GLU A 131 11.12 40.66 21.09
N PHE A 132 9.93 40.40 21.66
CA PHE A 132 9.27 41.34 22.56
C PHE A 132 10.10 41.64 23.81
N LYS A 133 10.74 40.64 24.40
CA LYS A 133 11.58 40.82 25.60
C LYS A 133 12.82 41.66 25.28
N GLU A 134 13.47 41.42 24.15
CA GLU A 134 14.63 42.21 23.70
C GLU A 134 14.24 43.67 23.41
N ALA A 135 13.14 43.88 22.68
CA ALA A 135 12.62 45.23 22.42
C ALA A 135 12.24 45.96 23.71
N LYS A 136 11.61 45.26 24.66
CA LYS A 136 11.26 45.83 25.97
C LYS A 136 12.51 46.23 26.75
N GLN A 137 13.55 45.38 26.79
CA GLN A 137 14.80 45.70 27.45
C GLN A 137 15.47 46.95 26.84
N PHE A 138 15.49 47.05 25.52
CA PHE A 138 16.01 48.23 24.82
C PHE A 138 15.25 49.51 25.19
N ILE A 139 13.91 49.46 25.18
CA ILE A 139 13.07 50.62 25.55
C ILE A 139 13.27 50.99 27.03
N ASP A 140 13.33 50.00 27.92
CA ASP A 140 13.56 50.24 29.35
C ASP A 140 14.93 50.90 29.59
N GLU A 141 15.98 50.48 28.86
CA GLU A 141 17.31 51.10 28.91
C GLU A 141 17.29 52.56 28.39
N GLU A 142 16.63 52.82 27.28
CA GLU A 142 16.47 54.18 26.71
C GLU A 142 15.65 55.09 27.63
N LEU A 143 14.62 54.57 28.30
CA LEU A 143 13.87 55.33 29.29
C LEU A 143 14.73 55.69 30.51
N GLU A 144 15.61 54.80 30.95
CA GLU A 144 16.53 55.09 32.06
C GLU A 144 17.60 56.11 31.68
N THR A 145 18.12 56.09 30.45
CA THR A 145 19.06 57.12 29.99
C THR A 145 18.38 58.50 29.91
N LEU A 146 17.18 58.58 29.31
CA LEU A 146 16.41 59.82 29.23
C LEU A 146 16.02 60.35 30.62
N ARG A 147 15.70 59.47 31.58
CA ARG A 147 15.45 59.85 32.97
C ARG A 147 16.68 60.49 33.61
N ARG A 148 17.87 59.89 33.44
CA ARG A 148 19.13 60.45 33.95
C ARG A 148 19.46 61.80 33.31
N GLU A 149 19.31 61.93 32.00
CA GLU A 149 19.52 63.19 31.28
C GLU A 149 18.57 64.28 31.76
N LYS A 150 17.29 63.95 31.93
CA LYS A 150 16.27 64.85 32.50
C LYS A 150 16.72 65.34 33.87
N ASP A 151 17.08 64.43 34.78
CA ASP A 151 17.49 64.79 36.15
C ASP A 151 18.75 65.67 36.16
N ASP A 152 19.73 65.40 35.29
CA ASP A 152 20.93 66.22 35.17
C ASP A 152 20.64 67.62 34.59
N LEU A 153 19.70 67.73 33.64
CA LEU A 153 19.23 69.02 33.14
C LEU A 153 18.49 69.81 34.22
N TYR A 154 17.63 69.18 35.02
CA TYR A 154 16.98 69.83 36.17
C TYR A 154 18.02 70.34 37.17
N ARG A 155 19.02 69.53 37.53
CA ARG A 155 20.11 69.97 38.42
C ARG A 155 20.86 71.19 37.86
N LYS A 156 21.20 71.18 36.57
CA LYS A 156 21.87 72.30 35.89
C LYS A 156 20.99 73.57 35.91
N LEU A 157 19.70 73.43 35.61
CA LEU A 157 18.75 74.54 35.62
C LEU A 157 18.61 75.15 37.02
N THR A 158 18.47 74.31 38.06
CA THR A 158 18.39 74.77 39.45
C THR A 158 19.67 75.49 39.88
N LEU A 159 20.84 74.97 39.50
CA LEU A 159 22.12 75.64 39.77
C LEU A 159 22.23 77.00 39.06
N GLN A 160 21.80 77.08 37.81
CA GLN A 160 21.76 78.35 37.05
C GLN A 160 20.78 79.34 37.68
N GLN A 161 19.56 78.91 38.04
CA GLN A 161 18.58 79.73 38.75
C GLN A 161 19.16 80.30 40.05
N ASN A 162 19.75 79.45 40.89
CA ASN A 162 20.39 79.88 42.13
C ASN A 162 21.52 80.90 41.90
N THR A 163 22.34 80.69 40.86
CA THR A 163 23.44 81.60 40.51
C THR A 163 22.91 82.97 40.07
N ILE A 164 21.88 82.96 39.22
CA ILE A 164 21.22 84.17 38.73
C ILE A 164 20.55 84.92 39.90
N GLU A 165 19.81 84.22 40.76
CA GLU A 165 19.19 84.79 41.96
C GLU A 165 20.23 85.42 42.89
N GLN A 166 21.37 84.75 43.12
CA GLN A 166 22.46 85.32 43.91
C GLN A 166 23.04 86.59 43.28
N HIS A 167 23.22 86.61 41.95
CA HIS A 167 23.70 87.79 41.24
C HIS A 167 22.69 88.94 41.32
N TYR A 168 21.40 88.67 41.12
CA TYR A 168 20.33 89.66 41.27
C TYR A 168 20.28 90.22 42.70
N ARG A 169 20.35 89.37 43.73
CA ARG A 169 20.36 89.83 45.13
C ARG A 169 21.54 90.78 45.39
N LYS A 170 22.74 90.45 44.89
CA LYS A 170 23.93 91.30 45.04
C LYS A 170 23.78 92.65 44.32
N GLU A 171 23.28 92.66 43.09
CA GLU A 171 23.05 93.90 42.35
C GLU A 171 21.94 94.74 42.96
N GLU A 172 20.87 94.12 43.45
CA GLU A 172 19.79 94.79 44.16
C GLU A 172 20.31 95.46 45.45
N GLU A 173 21.16 94.79 46.21
CA GLU A 173 21.81 95.34 47.40
C GLU A 173 22.72 96.54 47.07
N LYS A 174 23.54 96.44 46.01
CA LYS A 174 24.36 97.58 45.53
C LYS A 174 23.51 98.76 45.06
N LEU A 175 22.43 98.50 44.33
CA LEU A 175 21.55 99.55 43.82
C LEU A 175 20.82 100.24 44.97
N ARG A 176 20.33 99.48 45.96
CA ARG A 176 19.76 100.04 47.21
C ARG A 176 20.77 100.94 47.92
N SER A 177 22.03 100.53 48.03
CA SER A 177 23.08 101.35 48.63
C SER A 177 23.37 102.64 47.84
N ARG A 178 23.37 102.58 46.51
CA ARG A 178 23.56 103.78 45.65
C ARG A 178 22.39 104.75 45.77
N HIS A 179 21.15 104.28 45.68
CA HIS A 179 19.97 105.13 45.84
C HIS A 179 19.93 105.79 47.22
N GLN A 180 20.31 105.09 48.28
CA GLN A 180 20.43 105.68 49.62
C GLN A 180 21.44 106.84 49.66
N GLU A 181 22.56 106.72 48.95
CA GLU A 181 23.59 107.76 48.90
C GLU A 181 23.19 108.93 47.98
N GLU A 182 22.56 108.65 46.84
CA GLU A 182 22.03 109.66 45.93
C GLU A 182 20.91 110.48 46.59
N ILE A 183 20.03 109.85 47.37
CA ILE A 183 19.00 110.57 48.15
C ILE A 183 19.66 111.53 49.14
N ARG A 184 20.71 111.09 49.86
CA ARG A 184 21.48 111.98 50.75
C ARG A 184 22.11 113.14 49.99
N GLN A 185 22.70 112.88 48.83
CA GLN A 185 23.34 113.91 48.03
C GLN A 185 22.32 114.91 47.46
N LEU A 186 21.15 114.42 47.03
CA LEU A 186 20.04 115.27 46.58
C LEU A 186 19.46 116.13 47.70
N GLU A 187 19.42 115.64 48.93
CA GLU A 187 19.05 116.46 50.10
C GLU A 187 20.06 117.60 50.32
N ILE A 188 21.36 117.34 50.16
CA ILE A 188 22.44 118.36 50.27
C ILE A 188 22.39 119.35 49.10
N ASP A 189 22.18 118.85 47.89
CA ASP A 189 22.14 119.66 46.67
C ASP A 189 20.85 120.49 46.57
N ALA A 190 19.71 119.99 47.07
CA ALA A 190 18.48 120.76 47.17
C ALA A 190 18.64 121.97 48.11
N LEU A 191 19.38 121.80 49.22
CA LEU A 191 19.75 122.90 50.12
C LEU A 191 20.69 123.92 49.44
N ASN A 192 21.58 123.45 48.56
CA ASN A 192 22.52 124.31 47.84
C ASN A 192 21.91 125.02 46.62
N ARG A 193 20.97 124.39 45.91
CA ARG A 193 20.28 124.97 44.74
C ARG A 193 19.18 125.96 45.13
N ALA A 194 18.61 125.84 46.33
CA ALA A 194 17.77 126.90 46.91
C ALA A 194 18.53 128.22 47.15
N ARG A 195 19.88 128.17 47.19
CA ARG A 195 20.71 129.32 47.56
C ARG A 195 20.98 130.30 46.42
N ASN A 196 21.01 129.86 45.17
CA ASN A 196 21.58 130.67 44.08
C ASN A 196 20.87 130.42 42.73
N LEU A 197 19.84 131.19 42.37
CA LEU A 197 19.39 131.28 40.97
C LEU A 197 18.76 132.64 40.64
N LEU A 198 19.31 133.30 39.60
CA LEU A 198 18.68 134.28 38.71
C LEU A 198 19.61 134.32 37.47
N SER A 199 19.34 133.76 36.28
CA SER A 199 18.17 133.63 35.40
C SER A 199 17.79 134.90 34.65
N LYS A 200 18.58 135.19 33.58
CA LYS A 200 18.10 136.00 32.45
C LYS A 200 18.84 135.78 31.12
N GLU A 201 20.05 135.22 31.10
CA GLU A 201 20.72 134.75 29.86
C GLU A 201 20.26 133.34 29.43
N GLU A 202 19.54 132.64 30.30
CA GLU A 202 18.98 131.30 30.05
C GLU A 202 17.86 131.31 29.02
N GLN A 203 17.17 132.44 28.86
CA GLN A 203 15.92 132.51 28.09
C GLN A 203 16.14 132.66 26.58
N ASP A 204 17.28 133.21 26.14
CA ASP A 204 17.58 133.39 24.72
C ASP A 204 18.28 132.16 24.11
N VAL A 205 19.17 131.51 24.88
CA VAL A 205 19.73 130.17 24.54
C VAL A 205 18.63 129.10 24.48
N HIS A 206 17.53 129.27 25.23
CA HIS A 206 16.41 128.34 25.22
C HIS A 206 15.73 128.25 23.86
N ASN A 207 15.51 129.38 23.19
CA ASN A 207 14.75 129.42 21.94
C ASN A 207 15.52 128.83 20.76
N GLU A 208 16.83 129.06 20.67
CA GLU A 208 17.68 128.46 19.63
C GLU A 208 17.83 126.95 19.82
N ASN A 209 17.95 126.50 21.07
CA ASN A 209 17.91 125.09 21.42
C ASN A 209 16.57 124.41 21.09
N MET A 210 15.44 125.12 21.17
CA MET A 210 14.14 124.57 20.81
C MET A 210 14.04 124.22 19.32
N SER A 211 14.64 125.02 18.43
CA SER A 211 14.65 124.74 16.99
C SER A 211 15.57 123.56 16.64
N LEU A 212 16.80 123.54 17.16
CA LEU A 212 17.72 122.41 16.96
C LEU A 212 17.18 121.11 17.57
N ALA A 213 16.44 121.19 18.69
CA ALA A 213 15.76 120.05 19.28
C ALA A 213 14.65 119.49 18.37
N ALA A 214 13.93 120.35 17.63
CA ALA A 214 12.88 119.91 16.71
C ALA A 214 13.47 119.09 15.53
N ASP A 215 14.54 119.57 14.90
CA ASP A 215 15.21 118.87 13.80
C ASP A 215 15.85 117.56 14.26
N MET A 216 16.52 117.57 15.42
CA MET A 216 17.04 116.34 16.03
C MET A 216 15.93 115.34 16.35
N ASN A 217 14.74 115.80 16.75
CA ASN A 217 13.60 114.92 17.01
C ASN A 217 13.06 114.27 15.74
N MET A 218 13.06 114.97 14.60
CA MET A 218 12.65 114.39 13.32
C MET A 218 13.64 113.31 12.86
N GLN A 219 14.94 113.60 12.86
CA GLN A 219 15.97 112.63 12.51
C GLN A 219 15.95 111.41 13.44
N ARG A 220 15.69 111.61 14.75
CA ARG A 220 15.50 110.50 15.69
C ARG A 220 14.32 109.61 15.31
N LYS A 221 13.20 110.18 14.86
CA LYS A 221 12.02 109.39 14.44
C LYS A 221 12.34 108.53 13.20
N GLU A 222 13.00 109.09 12.19
CA GLU A 222 13.43 108.35 10.99
C GLU A 222 14.40 107.21 11.34
N VAL A 223 15.38 107.47 12.21
CA VAL A 223 16.30 106.43 12.69
C VAL A 223 15.56 105.32 13.44
N GLU A 224 14.57 105.66 14.27
CA GLU A 224 13.77 104.67 14.97
C GLU A 224 12.86 103.86 14.03
N GLU A 225 12.32 104.46 12.96
CA GLU A 225 11.58 103.73 11.92
C GLU A 225 12.47 102.74 11.16
N ILE A 226 13.63 103.18 10.68
CA ILE A 226 14.61 102.30 10.01
C ILE A 226 15.05 101.16 10.95
N LYS A 227 15.25 101.44 12.24
CA LYS A 227 15.57 100.39 13.24
C LYS A 227 14.43 99.38 13.39
N ARG A 228 13.17 99.82 13.40
CA ARG A 228 12.00 98.92 13.47
C ARG A 228 11.92 98.03 12.24
N GLU A 229 12.08 98.59 11.05
CA GLU A 229 12.09 97.83 9.80
C GLU A 229 13.24 96.82 9.76
N LYS A 230 14.47 97.26 10.09
CA LYS A 230 15.63 96.37 10.20
C LYS A 230 15.37 95.21 11.16
N LYS A 231 14.75 95.47 12.32
CA LYS A 231 14.41 94.43 13.30
C LYS A 231 13.38 93.45 12.73
N LYS A 232 12.37 93.94 12.01
CA LYS A 232 11.34 93.12 11.37
C LYS A 232 11.94 92.20 10.31
N THR A 233 12.72 92.75 9.36
CA THR A 233 13.39 91.96 8.32
C THR A 233 14.39 90.94 8.91
N LEU A 234 15.07 91.29 10.00
CA LEU A 234 16.00 90.38 10.68
C LEU A 234 15.28 89.21 11.35
N GLU A 235 14.08 89.43 11.89
CA GLU A 235 13.26 88.37 12.47
C GLU A 235 12.65 87.47 11.37
N GLU A 236 12.18 88.05 10.26
CA GLU A 236 11.73 87.30 9.09
C GLU A 236 12.86 86.44 8.50
N ASN A 237 14.09 86.96 8.41
CA ASN A 237 15.24 86.19 7.93
C ASN A 237 15.58 85.02 8.86
N LYS A 238 15.44 85.19 10.18
CA LYS A 238 15.61 84.09 11.15
C LYS A 238 14.52 83.03 11.00
N GLN A 239 13.27 83.44 10.79
CA GLN A 239 12.15 82.51 10.57
C GLN A 239 12.38 81.68 9.30
N LEU A 240 12.68 82.35 8.17
CA LEU A 240 12.96 81.67 6.90
C LEU A 240 14.15 80.71 6.99
N LYS A 241 15.20 81.05 7.74
CA LYS A 241 16.33 80.13 7.97
C LYS A 241 15.92 78.86 8.70
N ARG A 242 15.08 78.98 9.75
CA ARG A 242 14.55 77.83 10.48
C ARG A 242 13.63 76.98 9.61
N GLU A 243 12.78 77.61 8.81
CA GLU A 243 11.90 76.91 7.86
C GLU A 243 12.72 76.15 6.81
N LEU A 244 13.77 76.77 6.26
CA LEU A 244 14.66 76.13 5.30
C LEU A 244 15.38 74.92 5.91
N GLU A 245 15.90 75.06 7.13
CA GLU A 245 16.55 73.95 7.86
C GLU A 245 15.57 72.81 8.15
N LEU A 246 14.34 73.12 8.55
CA LEU A 246 13.29 72.12 8.78
C LEU A 246 12.95 71.37 7.49
N VAL A 247 12.75 72.08 6.38
CA VAL A 247 12.43 71.47 5.07
C VAL A 247 13.61 70.62 4.58
N GLN A 248 14.84 71.07 4.79
CA GLN A 248 16.02 70.29 4.44
C GLN A 248 16.09 68.98 5.23
N ASN A 249 15.90 69.01 6.55
CA ASN A 249 15.87 67.82 7.39
C ASN A 249 14.74 66.85 6.97
N GLN A 250 13.57 67.37 6.62
CA GLN A 250 12.46 66.55 6.11
C GLN A 250 12.78 65.90 4.76
N MET A 251 13.46 66.60 3.85
CA MET A 251 13.91 66.04 2.58
C MET A 251 14.93 64.91 2.79
N GLU A 252 15.88 65.10 3.70
CA GLU A 252 16.89 64.09 4.04
C GLU A 252 16.23 62.84 4.67
N GLU A 253 15.28 63.01 5.59
CA GLU A 253 14.54 61.90 6.19
C GLU A 253 13.68 61.15 5.16
N CYS A 254 12.99 61.88 4.28
CA CYS A 254 12.23 61.27 3.17
C CYS A 254 13.14 60.49 2.22
N ALA A 255 14.31 61.03 1.88
CA ALA A 255 15.28 60.36 1.01
C ALA A 255 15.84 59.09 1.67
N ALA A 256 16.12 59.12 2.98
CA ALA A 256 16.55 57.96 3.74
C ALA A 256 15.48 56.85 3.74
N LYS A 257 14.24 57.18 4.08
CA LYS A 257 13.10 56.24 4.04
C LYS A 257 12.89 55.65 2.66
N GLN A 258 13.00 56.47 1.61
CA GLN A 258 12.90 56.00 0.23
C GLN A 258 14.02 55.02 -0.13
N SER A 259 15.25 55.28 0.31
CA SER A 259 16.38 54.38 0.08
C SER A 259 16.19 53.03 0.78
N GLU A 260 15.71 53.02 2.03
CA GLU A 260 15.38 51.79 2.75
C GLU A 260 14.27 51.00 2.06
N MET A 261 13.17 51.66 1.68
CA MET A 261 12.08 51.03 0.95
C MET A 261 12.54 50.46 -0.41
N GLN A 262 13.47 51.13 -1.10
CA GLN A 262 14.05 50.58 -2.32
C GLN A 262 14.89 49.33 -2.08
N LYS A 263 15.63 49.25 -0.95
CA LYS A 263 16.37 48.04 -0.57
C LYS A 263 15.42 46.88 -0.27
N THR A 264 14.33 47.12 0.47
CA THR A 264 13.33 46.08 0.76
C THR A 264 12.63 45.60 -0.51
N ILE A 265 12.26 46.50 -1.41
CA ILE A 265 11.68 46.14 -2.72
C ILE A 265 12.65 45.27 -3.53
N LYS A 266 13.95 45.60 -3.56
CA LYS A 266 14.96 44.78 -4.25
C LYS A 266 15.06 43.37 -3.65
N ALA A 267 15.15 43.27 -2.33
CA ALA A 267 15.21 41.98 -1.64
C ALA A 267 13.95 41.13 -1.87
N LEU A 268 12.76 41.76 -1.86
CA LEU A 268 11.50 41.07 -2.15
C LEU A 268 11.45 40.58 -3.61
N LYS A 269 11.90 41.39 -4.58
CA LYS A 269 11.97 40.98 -5.99
C LYS A 269 12.93 39.80 -6.21
N GLU A 270 14.08 39.79 -5.53
CA GLU A 270 15.01 38.66 -5.59
C GLU A 270 14.39 37.39 -4.99
N LYS A 271 13.70 37.52 -3.84
CA LYS A 271 12.99 36.40 -3.22
C LYS A 271 11.88 35.85 -4.12
N ILE A 272 11.09 36.72 -4.76
CA ILE A 272 10.07 36.32 -5.74
C ILE A 272 10.71 35.55 -6.89
N LYS A 273 11.81 36.06 -7.46
CA LYS A 273 12.53 35.38 -8.55
C LYS A 273 13.03 33.99 -8.15
N VAL A 274 13.56 33.84 -6.94
CA VAL A 274 13.99 32.51 -6.43
C VAL A 274 12.78 31.59 -6.30
N LEU A 275 11.68 32.06 -5.73
CA LEU A 275 10.45 31.27 -5.59
C LEU A 275 9.88 30.85 -6.95
N GLU A 276 9.82 31.76 -7.92
CA GLU A 276 9.40 31.48 -9.29
C GLU A 276 10.27 30.40 -9.94
N ASN A 277 11.59 30.47 -9.79
CA ASN A 277 12.50 29.46 -10.29
C ASN A 277 12.26 28.09 -9.62
N THR A 278 12.10 28.06 -8.29
CA THR A 278 11.82 26.79 -7.58
C THR A 278 10.48 26.20 -7.95
N LEU A 279 9.43 27.02 -8.14
CA LEU A 279 8.12 26.56 -8.58
C LEU A 279 8.18 26.01 -10.00
N THR A 280 8.89 26.67 -10.90
CA THR A 280 9.08 26.21 -12.28
C THR A 280 9.83 24.88 -12.30
N GLN A 281 10.86 24.74 -11.46
CA GLN A 281 11.60 23.48 -11.31
C GLN A 281 10.69 22.36 -10.81
N ILE A 282 9.97 22.56 -9.71
CA ILE A 282 9.06 21.55 -9.14
C ILE A 282 7.98 21.18 -10.16
N THR A 283 7.41 22.16 -10.87
CA THR A 283 6.40 21.90 -11.90
C THR A 283 6.95 21.00 -13.00
N ASN A 284 8.15 21.30 -13.51
CA ASN A 284 8.80 20.48 -14.54
C ASN A 284 9.15 19.07 -14.05
N GLU A 285 9.59 18.93 -12.80
CA GLU A 285 9.89 17.63 -12.20
C GLU A 285 8.61 16.79 -12.06
N THR A 286 7.52 17.38 -11.55
CA THR A 286 6.23 16.69 -11.43
C THR A 286 5.63 16.30 -12.79
N GLU A 287 5.83 17.12 -13.82
CA GLU A 287 5.35 16.81 -15.18
C GLU A 287 6.11 15.62 -15.77
N LYS A 288 7.44 15.59 -15.61
CA LYS A 288 8.26 14.43 -16.01
C LYS A 288 7.92 13.16 -15.25
N GLU A 289 7.72 13.25 -13.93
CA GLU A 289 7.30 12.09 -13.12
C GLU A 289 5.95 11.54 -13.60
N LYS A 290 5.01 12.43 -13.93
CA LYS A 290 3.71 12.04 -14.48
C LYS A 290 3.85 11.37 -15.85
N GLU A 291 4.68 11.89 -16.74
CA GLU A 291 4.95 11.28 -18.04
C GLU A 291 5.57 9.88 -17.89
N MET A 292 6.55 9.72 -17.00
CA MET A 292 7.16 8.41 -16.70
C MET A 292 6.14 7.43 -16.12
N MET A 293 5.30 7.87 -15.19
CA MET A 293 4.26 7.02 -14.60
C MET A 293 3.23 6.58 -15.64
N VAL A 294 2.83 7.48 -16.55
CA VAL A 294 1.92 7.14 -17.66
C VAL A 294 2.58 6.15 -18.62
N PHE A 295 3.87 6.32 -18.92
CA PHE A 295 4.62 5.39 -19.75
C PHE A 295 4.68 4.00 -19.12
N ASP A 296 5.05 3.90 -17.85
CA ASP A 296 5.15 2.63 -17.12
C ASP A 296 3.80 1.92 -17.03
N PHE A 297 2.72 2.66 -16.76
CA PHE A 297 1.37 2.07 -16.74
C PHE A 297 0.92 1.58 -18.11
N ASN A 298 1.20 2.34 -19.18
CA ASN A 298 0.87 1.90 -20.53
C ASN A 298 1.64 0.62 -20.91
N GLN A 299 2.91 0.53 -20.54
CA GLN A 299 3.71 -0.68 -20.75
C GLN A 299 3.12 -1.87 -19.98
N GLN A 300 2.78 -1.69 -18.70
CA GLN A 300 2.16 -2.74 -17.89
C GLN A 300 0.81 -3.18 -18.47
N ILE A 301 -0.04 -2.25 -18.91
CA ILE A 301 -1.32 -2.58 -19.55
C ILE A 301 -1.08 -3.41 -20.80
N GLN A 302 -0.14 -3.01 -21.65
CA GLN A 302 0.18 -3.74 -22.88
C GLN A 302 0.68 -5.17 -22.59
N GLU A 303 1.54 -5.34 -21.58
CA GLU A 303 1.98 -6.67 -21.14
C GLU A 303 0.82 -7.53 -20.66
N ARG A 304 -0.04 -6.98 -19.76
CA ARG A 304 -1.21 -7.70 -19.25
C ARG A 304 -2.20 -8.04 -20.36
N ASP A 305 -2.40 -7.17 -21.34
CA ASP A 305 -3.25 -7.45 -22.50
C ASP A 305 -2.70 -8.61 -23.35
N SER A 306 -1.38 -8.67 -23.54
CA SER A 306 -0.73 -9.79 -24.24
C SER A 306 -0.89 -11.12 -23.48
N GLU A 307 -0.76 -11.09 -22.15
CA GLU A 307 -0.99 -12.25 -21.28
C GLU A 307 -2.45 -12.71 -21.32
N LEU A 308 -3.40 -11.77 -21.26
CA LEU A 308 -4.83 -12.04 -21.37
C LEU A 308 -5.19 -12.69 -22.71
N LEU A 309 -4.61 -12.21 -23.82
CA LEU A 309 -4.80 -12.82 -25.13
C LEU A 309 -4.27 -14.26 -25.17
N ASN A 310 -3.07 -14.49 -24.64
CA ASN A 310 -2.47 -15.82 -24.56
C ASN A 310 -3.32 -16.79 -23.72
N LEU A 311 -3.76 -16.36 -22.54
CA LEU A 311 -4.61 -17.16 -21.66
C LEU A 311 -5.95 -17.48 -22.32
N ARG A 312 -6.58 -16.51 -22.99
CA ARG A 312 -7.82 -16.74 -23.75
C ARG A 312 -7.63 -17.78 -24.86
N GLN A 313 -6.50 -17.73 -25.58
CA GLN A 313 -6.17 -18.72 -26.61
C GLN A 313 -5.98 -20.11 -26.02
N GLN A 314 -5.27 -20.23 -24.89
CA GLN A 314 -5.08 -21.51 -24.19
C GLN A 314 -6.41 -22.09 -23.73
N VAL A 315 -7.28 -21.28 -23.11
CA VAL A 315 -8.63 -21.70 -22.71
C VAL A 315 -9.43 -22.21 -23.91
N LYS A 316 -9.35 -21.54 -25.06
CA LYS A 316 -10.04 -21.97 -26.29
C LYS A 316 -9.52 -23.32 -26.80
N LEU A 317 -8.21 -23.55 -26.77
CA LEU A 317 -7.61 -24.83 -27.17
C LEU A 317 -7.99 -25.95 -26.19
N ARG A 318 -7.84 -25.73 -24.88
CA ARG A 318 -8.25 -26.69 -23.84
C ARG A 318 -9.73 -27.02 -23.91
N SER A 319 -10.59 -26.05 -24.21
CA SER A 319 -12.01 -26.29 -24.42
C SER A 319 -12.30 -27.19 -25.62
N LYS A 320 -11.54 -27.07 -26.71
CA LYS A 320 -11.64 -27.96 -27.87
C LYS A 320 -11.17 -29.37 -27.54
N GLU A 321 -10.04 -29.50 -26.85
CA GLU A 321 -9.51 -30.80 -26.38
C GLU A 321 -10.51 -31.49 -25.46
N LEU A 322 -11.08 -30.76 -24.49
CA LEU A 322 -12.11 -31.28 -23.59
C LEU A 322 -13.36 -31.76 -24.34
N LYS A 323 -13.81 -31.02 -25.36
CA LYS A 323 -14.92 -31.47 -26.22
C LYS A 323 -14.57 -32.77 -26.95
N SER A 324 -13.36 -32.87 -27.49
CA SER A 324 -12.89 -34.09 -28.16
C SER A 324 -12.79 -35.28 -27.20
N LEU A 325 -12.27 -35.06 -25.99
CA LEU A 325 -12.19 -36.09 -24.94
C LEU A 325 -13.57 -36.56 -24.51
N LYS A 326 -14.53 -35.64 -24.34
CA LYS A 326 -15.92 -35.99 -24.03
C LYS A 326 -16.56 -36.81 -25.15
N ALA A 327 -16.35 -36.43 -26.41
CA ALA A 327 -16.86 -37.20 -27.55
C ALA A 327 -16.24 -38.61 -27.62
N LEU A 328 -14.93 -38.73 -27.36
CA LEU A 328 -14.26 -40.03 -27.31
C LEU A 328 -14.76 -40.89 -26.14
N ALA A 329 -14.93 -40.31 -24.96
CA ALA A 329 -15.47 -41.01 -23.81
C ALA A 329 -16.91 -41.48 -24.07
N GLN A 330 -17.74 -40.66 -24.71
CA GLN A 330 -19.08 -41.06 -25.13
C GLN A 330 -19.03 -42.23 -26.11
N MET A 331 -18.16 -42.17 -27.13
CA MET A 331 -17.98 -43.27 -28.08
C MET A 331 -17.57 -44.59 -27.38
N ILE A 332 -16.70 -44.53 -26.37
CA ILE A 332 -16.32 -45.72 -25.57
C ILE A 332 -17.53 -46.25 -24.78
N LEU A 333 -18.35 -45.37 -24.20
CA LEU A 333 -19.56 -45.76 -23.49
C LEU A 333 -20.59 -46.41 -24.42
N ASP A 334 -20.80 -45.84 -25.61
CA ASP A 334 -21.71 -46.39 -26.60
C ASP A 334 -21.24 -47.77 -27.08
N GLN A 335 -19.95 -47.90 -27.41
CA GLN A 335 -19.35 -49.19 -27.78
C GLN A 335 -19.48 -50.23 -26.66
N ARG A 336 -19.29 -49.82 -25.40
CA ARG A 336 -19.48 -50.70 -24.25
C ARG A 336 -20.94 -51.12 -24.12
N SER A 337 -21.88 -50.19 -24.26
CA SER A 337 -23.32 -50.48 -24.22
C SER A 337 -23.72 -51.46 -25.31
N ASP A 338 -23.18 -51.30 -26.53
CA ASP A 338 -23.41 -52.24 -27.64
C ASP A 338 -22.90 -53.64 -27.28
N VAL A 339 -21.69 -53.76 -26.72
CA VAL A 339 -21.11 -55.04 -26.28
C VAL A 339 -21.96 -55.69 -25.18
N GLU A 340 -22.39 -54.92 -24.19
CA GLU A 340 -23.27 -55.39 -23.11
C GLU A 340 -24.60 -55.88 -23.68
N GLN A 341 -25.21 -55.15 -24.61
CA GLN A 341 -26.43 -55.56 -25.29
C GLN A 341 -26.22 -56.83 -26.11
N PHE A 342 -25.13 -56.94 -26.87
CA PHE A 342 -24.82 -58.16 -27.63
C PHE A 342 -24.59 -59.37 -26.74
N PHE A 343 -23.99 -59.18 -25.55
CA PHE A 343 -23.84 -60.24 -24.56
C PHE A 343 -25.20 -60.72 -24.04
N LEU A 344 -26.10 -59.79 -23.70
CA LEU A 344 -27.45 -60.13 -23.29
C LEU A 344 -28.24 -60.84 -24.39
N GLU A 345 -28.16 -60.38 -25.64
CA GLU A 345 -28.79 -61.04 -26.79
C GLU A 345 -28.25 -62.46 -27.00
N SER A 346 -26.94 -62.65 -26.92
CA SER A 346 -26.31 -63.97 -27.10
C SER A 346 -26.69 -64.92 -25.97
N LEU A 347 -26.80 -64.41 -24.73
CA LEU A 347 -27.32 -65.17 -23.60
C LEU A 347 -28.78 -65.55 -23.79
N GLU A 348 -29.63 -64.62 -24.22
CA GLU A 348 -31.05 -64.88 -24.43
C GLU A 348 -31.28 -65.93 -25.54
N GLN A 349 -30.53 -65.84 -26.64
CA GLN A 349 -30.57 -66.84 -27.71
C GLN A 349 -30.24 -68.25 -27.21
N ILE A 350 -29.20 -68.38 -26.36
CA ILE A 350 -28.81 -69.67 -25.80
C ILE A 350 -29.81 -70.16 -24.77
N LYS A 351 -30.38 -69.27 -23.93
CA LYS A 351 -31.47 -69.62 -23.02
C LYS A 351 -32.67 -70.18 -23.77
N GLU A 352 -33.10 -69.51 -24.85
CA GLU A 352 -34.19 -70.01 -25.68
C GLU A 352 -33.87 -71.37 -26.30
N GLU A 353 -32.64 -71.58 -26.77
CA GLU A 353 -32.19 -72.87 -27.32
C GLU A 353 -32.19 -73.97 -26.25
N VAL A 354 -31.68 -73.71 -25.05
CA VAL A 354 -31.66 -74.65 -23.92
C VAL A 354 -33.09 -75.00 -23.50
N GLN A 355 -33.98 -74.01 -23.41
CA GLN A 355 -35.38 -74.24 -23.06
C GLN A 355 -36.09 -75.07 -24.14
N LYS A 356 -35.82 -74.80 -25.43
CA LYS A 356 -36.28 -75.64 -26.56
C LYS A 356 -35.72 -77.07 -26.46
N ARG A 357 -34.43 -77.27 -26.18
CA ARG A 357 -33.81 -78.59 -25.97
C ARG A 357 -34.43 -79.34 -24.78
N MET A 358 -34.61 -78.69 -23.64
CA MET A 358 -35.26 -79.26 -22.46
C MET A 358 -36.71 -79.68 -22.72
N THR A 359 -37.46 -78.89 -23.51
CA THR A 359 -38.83 -79.27 -23.92
C THR A 359 -38.84 -80.40 -24.95
N ALA A 360 -37.81 -80.52 -25.80
CA ALA A 360 -37.67 -81.58 -26.80
C ALA A 360 -37.17 -82.92 -26.22
N GLU A 361 -36.35 -82.89 -25.16
CA GLU A 361 -35.78 -84.09 -24.51
C GLU A 361 -36.68 -84.71 -23.43
N GLY A 362 -37.86 -84.16 -23.16
CA GLY A 362 -38.91 -84.87 -22.43
C GLY A 362 -38.51 -85.36 -21.03
N LYS A 363 -38.02 -84.48 -20.15
CA LYS A 363 -38.10 -84.73 -18.69
C LYS A 363 -39.40 -84.17 -18.14
N LEU A 364 -40.38 -85.07 -17.97
CA LEU A 364 -41.55 -84.85 -17.13
C LEU A 364 -41.13 -84.57 -15.68
N ARG A 365 -41.69 -83.51 -15.08
CA ARG A 365 -42.54 -83.64 -13.88
C ARG A 365 -43.44 -82.41 -13.76
N LYS A 366 -44.72 -82.59 -14.12
CA LYS A 366 -45.80 -81.71 -13.65
C LYS A 366 -46.15 -82.12 -12.22
N LEU A 367 -46.40 -81.15 -11.34
CA LEU A 367 -47.54 -81.18 -10.42
C LEU A 367 -48.07 -79.75 -10.25
N PRO A 368 -49.40 -79.52 -10.21
CA PRO A 368 -49.97 -78.19 -10.11
C PRO A 368 -50.24 -77.81 -8.65
N GLN A 369 -50.05 -76.54 -8.28
CA GLN A 369 -50.83 -75.93 -7.18
C GLN A 369 -51.23 -74.49 -7.50
N ILE A 370 -52.47 -74.23 -7.10
CA ILE A 370 -53.30 -73.04 -7.27
C ILE A 370 -52.85 -71.95 -6.28
N GLY A 371 -52.85 -70.69 -6.72
CA GLY A 371 -53.11 -69.55 -5.83
C GLY A 371 -52.15 -68.35 -5.93
N ASN A 372 -52.55 -67.35 -6.73
CA ASN A 372 -52.43 -65.91 -6.46
C ASN A 372 -51.08 -65.29 -6.05
N LYS A 373 -50.43 -64.60 -7.00
CA LYS A 373 -50.28 -63.12 -7.09
C LYS A 373 -49.05 -62.76 -7.93
N THR A 374 -49.29 -61.99 -8.99
CA THR A 374 -48.40 -60.97 -9.56
C THR A 374 -46.98 -60.92 -9.01
N LYS A 375 -46.09 -61.69 -9.60
CA LYS A 375 -44.69 -61.33 -9.81
C LYS A 375 -44.32 -61.94 -11.14
N ALA A 376 -44.11 -61.10 -12.14
CA ALA A 376 -43.38 -61.46 -13.33
C ALA A 376 -41.98 -61.88 -12.86
N TYR A 377 -41.81 -63.18 -12.58
CA TYR A 377 -40.49 -63.76 -12.51
C TYR A 377 -39.96 -63.68 -13.93
N SER A 378 -39.24 -62.59 -14.19
CA SER A 378 -38.04 -62.63 -15.00
C SER A 378 -37.31 -63.93 -14.63
N GLU A 379 -37.56 -64.99 -15.39
CA GLU A 379 -36.84 -66.26 -15.36
C GLU A 379 -35.42 -65.96 -15.87
N LYS A 380 -34.65 -65.26 -15.04
CA LYS A 380 -33.23 -64.99 -15.27
C LYS A 380 -32.53 -66.31 -15.03
N VAL A 381 -32.46 -67.14 -16.06
CA VAL A 381 -31.42 -68.18 -16.16
C VAL A 381 -30.10 -67.45 -15.96
N GLU A 382 -29.39 -67.77 -14.89
CA GLU A 382 -28.10 -67.17 -14.56
C GLU A 382 -27.00 -67.90 -15.35
N LEU A 383 -25.84 -67.26 -15.54
CA LEU A 383 -24.72 -67.90 -16.25
C LEU A 383 -24.36 -69.27 -15.63
N SER A 384 -24.58 -69.38 -14.31
CA SER A 384 -24.45 -70.54 -13.44
C SER A 384 -25.26 -71.76 -13.92
N ASP A 385 -26.39 -71.53 -14.57
CA ASP A 385 -27.36 -72.57 -14.97
C ASP A 385 -27.03 -73.17 -16.35
N LEU A 386 -26.14 -72.53 -17.11
CA LEU A 386 -25.64 -73.03 -18.39
C LEU A 386 -24.50 -74.03 -18.17
N ASP A 387 -24.46 -75.09 -18.98
CA ASP A 387 -23.33 -75.99 -19.01
C ASP A 387 -22.09 -75.32 -19.65
N TRP A 388 -20.94 -76.01 -19.59
CA TRP A 388 -19.69 -75.42 -20.07
C TRP A 388 -19.70 -75.19 -21.61
N GLU A 389 -20.39 -76.04 -22.37
CA GLU A 389 -20.45 -75.96 -23.84
C GLU A 389 -21.31 -74.78 -24.28
N ASP A 390 -22.44 -74.56 -23.60
CA ASP A 390 -23.32 -73.41 -23.83
C ASP A 390 -22.64 -72.10 -23.43
N ARG A 391 -21.88 -72.06 -22.32
CA ARG A 391 -21.06 -70.89 -21.95
C ARG A 391 -19.98 -70.58 -22.99
N GLU A 392 -19.28 -71.60 -23.49
CA GLU A 392 -18.29 -71.42 -24.56
C GLU A 392 -18.94 -70.88 -25.84
N ARG A 393 -20.18 -71.32 -26.13
CA ARG A 393 -20.94 -70.87 -27.30
C ARG A 393 -21.43 -69.43 -27.18
N VAL A 394 -21.85 -68.98 -25.99
CA VAL A 394 -22.13 -67.55 -25.71
C VAL A 394 -20.89 -66.72 -26.03
N LEU A 395 -19.72 -67.15 -25.56
CA LEU A 395 -18.47 -66.44 -25.81
C LEU A 395 -18.09 -66.45 -27.29
N ARG A 396 -18.24 -67.58 -27.99
CA ARG A 396 -17.98 -67.66 -29.44
C ARG A 396 -18.91 -66.76 -30.25
N LEU A 397 -20.20 -66.68 -29.90
CA LEU A 397 -21.17 -65.77 -30.53
C LEU A 397 -20.83 -64.30 -30.25
N LEU A 398 -20.49 -63.98 -29.01
CA LEU A 398 -20.03 -62.66 -28.60
C LEU A 398 -18.79 -62.23 -29.39
N PHE A 399 -17.74 -63.07 -29.41
CA PHE A 399 -16.50 -62.77 -30.12
C PHE A 399 -16.68 -62.73 -31.64
N ALA A 400 -17.47 -63.62 -32.23
CA ALA A 400 -17.76 -63.58 -33.66
C ALA A 400 -18.44 -62.27 -34.08
N LYS A 401 -19.37 -61.78 -33.26
CA LYS A 401 -20.12 -60.54 -33.53
C LYS A 401 -19.30 -59.28 -33.18
N MET A 402 -18.49 -59.30 -32.11
CA MET A 402 -17.51 -58.24 -31.80
C MET A 402 -16.46 -58.08 -32.92
N ASN A 403 -15.98 -59.18 -33.49
CA ASN A 403 -15.01 -59.17 -34.59
C ASN A 403 -15.62 -58.79 -35.95
N ALA A 404 -16.95 -58.84 -36.10
CA ALA A 404 -17.64 -58.42 -37.32
C ALA A 404 -17.70 -56.89 -37.49
N GLY A 405 -17.35 -56.12 -36.46
CA GLY A 405 -17.15 -54.67 -36.51
C GLY A 405 -18.43 -53.88 -36.82
N VAL A 406 -19.12 -53.39 -35.79
CA VAL A 406 -20.14 -52.36 -35.99
C VAL A 406 -19.43 -51.04 -36.27
N PRO A 407 -19.61 -50.41 -37.46
CA PRO A 407 -19.03 -49.11 -37.70
C PRO A 407 -19.66 -48.09 -36.75
N PRO A 408 -18.88 -47.20 -36.13
CA PRO A 408 -19.44 -46.19 -35.24
C PRO A 408 -20.47 -45.36 -36.00
N GLN A 409 -21.71 -45.32 -35.50
CA GLN A 409 -22.74 -44.40 -36.00
C GLN A 409 -22.12 -42.99 -36.03
N ASN A 410 -22.27 -42.24 -37.13
CA ASN A 410 -21.66 -40.91 -37.25
C ASN A 410 -22.23 -39.95 -36.18
N TRP A 411 -21.49 -39.75 -35.08
CA TRP A 411 -21.86 -38.85 -33.99
C TRP A 411 -21.52 -37.37 -34.25
N ARG A 412 -20.91 -37.05 -35.39
CA ARG A 412 -20.81 -35.66 -35.87
C ARG A 412 -22.14 -35.27 -36.53
N GLY A 413 -23.16 -35.04 -35.71
CA GLY A 413 -24.23 -34.10 -36.05
C GLY A 413 -23.72 -32.68 -35.81
N ASP A 414 -24.00 -31.79 -36.76
CA ASP A 414 -23.52 -30.40 -36.87
C ASP A 414 -23.63 -29.53 -35.59
#